data_AF-A0A4U5MCK3-F1
#
_entry.id   AF-A0A4U5MCK3-F1
#
_cell.length_a   1.000
_cell.length_b   1.000
_cell.length_c   1.000
_cell.angle_alpha   90.00
_cell.angle_beta   90.00
_cell.angle_gamma   90.00
#
_symmetry.space_group_name_H-M   'P 1'
#
loop_
_entity.id
_entity.type
_entity.pdbx_description
1 polymer ?
#
loop_
_entity_poly.entity_id
_entity_poly.type
_entity_poly.pdbx_seq_one_letter_code
_entity_poly.pdbx_strand_id
1 'polypeptide(L)'
;MLKSTLMGTMGVLFVGSTITVPLAVMLLLSLHKRSTHPRILIISVSYQLAYAVIGTLHSACSLFWQIFGSEANVNEQIIFWTVTPLYSLRLVLPITSFFLTFDRLCAMRFPIKYNSWLKRSLTIMCVGVTATLTVGNFVAYLTNRKISPASAYVFGHYVHFMVIHIFNDVYAAVCLVNLPATFLFLRRFYQFSKRQRLLKTMSTVQYRRVYSVRVNFRT
;
A
#
# COMPACT_ATOMS: atom_id res chain seq x y z
N MET A 1 2.00 13.92 -30.74
CA MET A 1 1.07 13.02 -30.02
C MET A 1 1.62 12.57 -28.66
N LEU A 2 2.83 11.99 -28.59
CA LEU A 2 3.45 11.49 -27.35
C LEU A 2 3.52 12.51 -26.19
N LYS A 3 3.94 13.76 -26.47
CA LYS A 3 4.05 14.83 -25.46
C LYS A 3 2.70 15.16 -24.78
N SER A 4 1.61 15.17 -25.54
CA SER A 4 0.26 15.46 -25.03
C SER A 4 -0.23 14.34 -24.11
N THR A 5 -0.05 13.08 -24.51
CA THR A 5 -0.40 11.92 -23.68
C THR A 5 0.39 11.91 -22.38
N LEU A 6 1.70 12.19 -22.45
CA LEU A 6 2.58 12.18 -21.30
C LEU A 6 2.24 13.32 -20.31
N MET A 7 1.94 14.53 -20.83
CA MET A 7 1.46 15.64 -20.02
C MET A 7 0.14 15.31 -19.30
N GLY A 8 -0.80 14.66 -20.01
CA GLY A 8 -2.05 14.18 -19.42
C GLY A 8 -1.81 13.19 -18.27
N THR A 9 -0.95 12.18 -18.48
CA THR A 9 -0.64 11.19 -17.43
C THR A 9 0.04 11.81 -16.21
N MET A 10 0.98 12.74 -16.42
CA MET A 10 1.68 13.43 -15.33
C MET A 10 0.75 14.39 -14.58
N GLY A 11 -0.17 15.06 -15.28
CA GLY A 11 -1.21 15.88 -14.67
C GLY A 11 -2.15 15.07 -13.76
N VAL A 12 -2.63 13.92 -14.24
CA VAL A 12 -3.46 13.01 -13.43
C VAL A 12 -2.71 12.51 -12.20
N LEU A 13 -1.44 12.10 -12.36
CA LEU A 13 -0.59 11.67 -11.25
C LEU A 13 -0.38 12.80 -10.23
N PHE A 14 -0.14 14.03 -10.69
CA PHE A 14 0.06 15.19 -9.83
C PHE A 14 -1.19 15.52 -9.01
N VAL A 15 -2.35 15.63 -9.66
CA VAL A 15 -3.62 15.94 -9.00
C VAL A 15 -3.98 14.82 -8.00
N GLY A 16 -3.90 13.56 -8.44
CA GLY A 16 -4.19 12.41 -7.58
C GLY A 16 -3.28 12.35 -6.36
N SER A 17 -1.97 12.56 -6.54
CA SER A 17 -1.00 12.53 -5.44
C SER A 17 -1.21 13.70 -4.47
N THR A 18 -1.47 14.90 -5.00
CA THR A 18 -1.73 16.12 -4.20
C THR A 18 -2.95 15.98 -3.31
N ILE A 19 -4.03 15.34 -3.79
CA ILE A 19 -5.22 15.05 -2.97
C ILE A 19 -4.94 13.95 -1.95
N THR A 20 -4.16 12.94 -2.33
CA THR A 20 -3.87 11.78 -1.48
C THR A 20 -3.01 12.14 -0.27
N VAL A 21 -2.06 13.08 -0.40
CA VAL A 21 -1.19 13.52 0.70
C VAL A 21 -1.96 14.01 1.94
N PRO A 22 -2.82 15.05 1.86
CA PRO A 22 -3.53 15.56 3.03
C PRO A 22 -4.48 14.51 3.61
N LEU A 23 -5.14 13.71 2.77
CA LEU A 23 -5.99 12.60 3.23
C LEU A 23 -5.18 11.56 4.02
N ALA A 24 -4.03 11.15 3.51
CA ALA A 24 -3.14 10.20 4.18
C ALA A 24 -2.58 10.77 5.49
N VAL A 25 -2.21 12.05 5.52
CA VAL A 25 -1.76 12.74 6.76
C VAL A 25 -2.88 12.81 7.79
N MET A 26 -4.07 13.26 7.41
CA MET A 26 -5.23 13.32 8.30
C MET A 26 -5.55 11.94 8.88
N LEU A 27 -5.52 10.91 8.04
CA LEU A 27 -5.76 9.54 8.46
C LEU A 27 -4.66 9.05 9.39
N LEU A 28 -3.38 9.30 9.08
CA LEU A 28 -2.24 8.93 9.92
C LEU A 28 -2.33 9.60 11.31
N LEU A 29 -2.61 10.90 11.36
CA LEU A 29 -2.78 11.65 12.62
C LEU A 29 -3.96 11.13 13.43
N SER A 30 -5.09 10.84 12.77
CA SER A 30 -6.28 10.27 13.41
C SER A 30 -6.01 8.89 13.99
N LEU A 31 -5.23 8.07 13.28
CA LEU A 31 -4.81 6.76 13.75
C LEU A 31 -3.77 6.83 14.87
N HIS A 32 -2.83 7.77 14.80
CA HIS A 32 -1.78 7.91 15.82
C HIS A 32 -2.37 8.34 17.18
N LYS A 33 -3.39 9.22 17.16
CA LYS A 33 -4.10 9.65 18.38
C LYS A 33 -4.85 8.52 19.10
N ARG A 34 -5.10 7.38 18.44
CA ARG A 34 -5.87 6.26 18.98
C ARG A 34 -4.97 5.03 19.13
N SER A 35 -4.50 4.77 20.35
CA SER A 35 -3.55 3.70 20.69
C SER A 35 -4.02 2.27 20.37
N THR A 36 -5.30 2.09 20.02
CA THR A 36 -5.93 0.79 19.76
C THR A 36 -5.87 0.36 18.29
N HIS A 37 -5.42 1.21 17.36
CA HIS A 37 -5.35 0.84 15.95
C HIS A 37 -4.25 -0.21 15.67
N PRO A 38 -4.45 -1.09 14.68
CA PRO A 38 -3.42 -2.07 14.34
C PRO A 38 -2.25 -1.37 13.66
N ARG A 39 -1.05 -1.79 14.06
CA ARG A 39 0.21 -1.26 13.55
C ARG A 39 0.34 -1.42 12.03
N ILE A 40 -0.21 -2.51 11.47
CA ILE A 40 -0.19 -2.77 10.03
C ILE A 40 -0.97 -1.71 9.23
N LEU A 41 -2.05 -1.15 9.80
CA LEU A 41 -2.75 -0.04 9.16
C LEU A 41 -1.87 1.21 9.11
N ILE A 42 -1.17 1.53 10.19
CA ILE A 42 -0.23 2.66 10.24
C ILE A 42 0.85 2.46 9.17
N ILE A 43 1.46 1.27 9.11
CA ILE A 43 2.47 0.93 8.09
C ILE A 43 1.92 1.14 6.67
N SER A 44 0.74 0.60 6.37
CA SER A 44 0.13 0.73 5.04
C SER A 44 -0.11 2.20 4.67
N VAL A 45 -0.56 3.02 5.62
CA VAL A 45 -0.82 4.44 5.40
C VAL A 45 0.49 5.23 5.24
N SER A 46 1.54 4.86 5.99
CA SER A 46 2.87 5.45 5.83
C SER A 46 3.45 5.19 4.44
N TYR A 47 3.32 3.97 3.91
CA TYR A 47 3.74 3.67 2.54
C TYR A 47 2.92 4.42 1.48
N GLN A 48 1.60 4.55 1.67
CA GLN A 48 0.75 5.36 0.79
C GLN A 48 1.14 6.84 0.82
N LEU A 49 1.43 7.39 2.01
CA LEU A 49 1.89 8.75 2.16
C LEU A 49 3.25 8.97 1.49
N ALA A 50 4.21 8.06 1.71
CA ALA A 50 5.53 8.13 1.07
C ALA A 50 5.41 8.10 -0.46
N TYR A 51 4.59 7.17 -0.98
CA TYR A 51 4.32 7.07 -2.42
C TYR A 51 3.68 8.35 -2.97
N ALA A 52 2.69 8.93 -2.27
CA ALA A 52 2.03 10.15 -2.70
C ALA A 52 2.98 11.35 -2.67
N VAL A 53 3.79 11.53 -1.62
CA VAL A 53 4.76 12.63 -1.53
C VAL A 53 5.80 12.53 -2.66
N ILE A 54 6.39 11.36 -2.85
CA ILE A 54 7.39 11.14 -3.91
C ILE A 54 6.73 11.30 -5.30
N GLY A 55 5.50 10.83 -5.46
CA GLY A 55 4.71 10.98 -6.69
C GLY A 55 4.43 12.43 -7.02
N THR A 56 4.05 13.25 -6.03
CA THR A 56 3.86 14.69 -6.19
C THR A 56 5.16 15.38 -6.59
N LEU A 57 6.28 15.08 -5.90
CA LEU A 57 7.58 15.64 -6.24
C LEU A 57 8.00 15.26 -7.68
N HIS A 58 7.91 13.99 -8.03
CA HIS A 58 8.27 13.49 -9.35
C HIS A 58 7.42 14.12 -10.46
N SER A 59 6.10 14.15 -10.27
CA SER A 59 5.17 14.73 -11.25
C SER A 59 5.31 16.24 -11.36
N ALA A 60 5.54 16.96 -10.26
CA ALA A 60 5.82 18.40 -10.27
C ALA A 60 7.11 18.71 -11.07
N CYS A 61 8.20 17.99 -10.79
CA CYS A 61 9.45 18.15 -11.54
C CYS A 61 9.26 17.82 -13.03
N SER A 62 8.53 16.74 -13.34
CA SER A 62 8.28 16.33 -14.72
C SER A 62 7.42 17.33 -15.49
N LEU A 63 6.36 17.86 -14.87
CA LEU A 63 5.50 18.89 -15.44
C LEU A 63 6.25 20.21 -15.64
N PHE A 64 7.04 20.62 -14.65
CA PHE A 64 7.88 21.82 -14.76
C PHE A 64 8.79 21.75 -15.98
N TRP A 65 9.50 20.63 -16.17
CA TRP A 65 10.38 20.43 -17.34
C TRP A 65 9.61 20.31 -18.66
N GLN A 66 8.40 19.75 -18.66
CA GLN A 66 7.59 19.65 -19.90
C GLN A 66 7.01 20.99 -20.35
N ILE A 67 6.66 21.87 -19.40
CA ILE A 67 6.05 23.18 -19.66
C ILE A 67 7.12 24.23 -19.97
N PHE A 68 8.18 24.29 -19.15
CA PHE A 68 9.17 25.37 -19.20
C PHE A 68 10.54 24.94 -19.75
N GLY A 69 10.81 23.64 -19.86
CA GLY A 69 12.09 23.12 -20.30
C GLY A 69 12.20 22.93 -21.81
N SER A 70 13.42 23.08 -22.35
CA SER A 70 13.79 22.50 -23.64
C SER A 70 14.23 21.05 -23.44
N GLU A 71 14.07 20.20 -24.45
CA GLU A 71 14.48 18.78 -24.38
C GLU A 71 15.98 18.61 -24.09
N ALA A 72 16.80 19.59 -24.48
CA ALA A 72 18.24 19.61 -24.25
C ALA A 72 18.64 19.88 -22.77
N ASN A 73 17.73 20.45 -21.96
CA ASN A 73 18.04 20.85 -20.58
C ASN A 73 17.45 19.90 -19.53
N VAL A 74 16.87 18.78 -19.95
CA VAL A 74 16.25 17.82 -19.03
C VAL A 74 17.32 17.18 -18.15
N ASN A 75 17.22 17.39 -16.83
CA ASN A 75 18.11 16.73 -15.89
C ASN A 75 17.68 15.27 -15.67
N GLU A 76 18.21 14.38 -16.50
CA GLU A 76 17.98 12.94 -16.45
C GLU A 76 18.26 12.32 -15.07
N GLN A 77 19.23 12.86 -14.33
CA GLN A 77 19.55 12.35 -13.00
C GLN A 77 18.41 12.61 -12.01
N ILE A 78 17.82 13.82 -12.03
CA ILE A 78 16.68 14.16 -11.16
C ILE A 78 15.48 13.25 -11.48
N ILE A 79 15.21 13.03 -12.77
CA ILE A 79 14.12 12.12 -13.19
C ILE A 79 14.39 10.71 -12.66
N PHE A 80 15.59 10.17 -12.90
CA PHE A 80 15.94 8.83 -12.43
C PHE A 80 15.80 8.68 -10.91
N TRP A 81 16.35 9.62 -10.14
CA TRP A 81 16.34 9.58 -8.67
C TRP A 81 14.96 9.83 -8.05
N THR A 82 14.04 10.48 -8.77
CA THR A 82 12.65 10.66 -8.30
C THR A 82 11.76 9.48 -8.70
N VAL A 83 11.97 8.88 -9.88
CA VAL A 83 11.15 7.76 -10.37
C VAL A 83 11.52 6.44 -9.69
N THR A 84 12.80 6.18 -9.46
CA THR A 84 13.27 4.93 -8.86
C THR A 84 12.60 4.61 -7.51
N PRO A 85 12.57 5.53 -6.52
CA PRO A 85 11.86 5.27 -5.27
C PRO A 85 10.35 5.16 -5.46
N LEU A 86 9.75 5.90 -6.40
CA LEU A 86 8.33 5.82 -6.73
C LEU A 86 7.93 4.40 -7.18
N TYR A 87 8.66 3.84 -8.15
CA TYR A 87 8.43 2.48 -8.65
C TYR A 87 8.74 1.41 -7.60
N SER A 88 9.77 1.63 -6.77
CA SER A 88 10.11 0.71 -5.68
C SER A 88 8.99 0.60 -4.65
N LEU A 89 8.36 1.73 -4.30
CA LEU A 89 7.22 1.78 -3.38
C LEU A 89 5.93 1.24 -4.01
N ARG A 90 5.73 1.40 -5.32
CA ARG A 90 4.54 0.95 -6.04
C ARG A 90 4.23 -0.53 -5.81
N LEU A 91 5.26 -1.39 -5.84
CA LEU A 91 5.11 -2.83 -5.67
C LEU A 91 4.70 -3.22 -4.24
N VAL A 92 5.01 -2.36 -3.27
CA VAL A 92 4.82 -2.62 -1.84
C VAL A 92 3.39 -2.29 -1.40
N LEU A 93 2.73 -1.33 -2.05
CA LEU A 93 1.34 -0.94 -1.74
C LEU A 93 0.33 -2.10 -1.74
N PRO A 94 0.26 -2.96 -2.78
CA PRO A 94 -0.67 -4.09 -2.73
C PRO A 94 -0.29 -5.11 -1.66
N ILE A 95 0.98 -5.24 -1.31
CA ILE A 95 1.46 -6.16 -0.27
C ILE A 95 1.05 -5.66 1.11
N THR A 96 1.19 -4.37 1.40
CA THR A 96 0.69 -3.80 2.67
C THR A 96 -0.83 -3.94 2.79
N SER A 97 -1.56 -3.81 1.67
CA SER A 97 -3.01 -4.02 1.62
C SER A 97 -3.39 -5.48 1.89
N PHE A 98 -2.61 -6.43 1.35
CA PHE A 98 -2.75 -7.86 1.64
C PHE A 98 -2.59 -8.14 3.14
N PHE A 99 -1.48 -7.66 3.73
CA PHE A 99 -1.20 -7.86 5.16
C PHE A 99 -2.26 -7.20 6.04
N LEU A 100 -2.77 -6.03 5.67
CA LEU A 100 -3.86 -5.38 6.39
C LEU A 100 -5.13 -6.23 6.36
N THR A 101 -5.50 -6.74 5.18
CA THR A 101 -6.66 -7.61 5.01
C THR A 101 -6.52 -8.89 5.84
N PHE A 102 -5.33 -9.49 5.81
CA PHE A 102 -5.02 -10.70 6.58
C PHE A 102 -5.01 -10.46 8.09
N ASP A 103 -4.45 -9.33 8.54
CA ASP A 103 -4.49 -8.88 9.93
C ASP A 103 -5.93 -8.79 10.46
N ARG A 104 -6.82 -8.14 9.70
CA ARG A 104 -8.23 -8.02 10.08
C ARG A 104 -8.96 -9.36 10.08
N LEU A 105 -8.68 -10.21 9.10
CA LEU A 105 -9.22 -11.57 9.07
C LEU A 105 -8.80 -12.38 10.30
N CYS A 106 -7.53 -12.29 10.70
CA CYS A 106 -7.01 -12.96 11.88
C CYS A 106 -7.66 -12.41 13.17
N ALA A 107 -7.80 -11.09 13.28
CA ALA A 107 -8.45 -10.46 14.42
C ALA A 107 -9.92 -10.90 14.57
N MET A 108 -10.66 -11.03 13.46
CA MET A 108 -12.06 -11.48 13.48
C MET A 108 -12.21 -12.98 13.74
N ARG A 109 -11.31 -13.81 13.21
CA ARG A 109 -11.43 -15.28 13.28
C ARG A 109 -10.82 -15.87 14.56
N PHE A 110 -9.74 -15.27 15.06
CA PHE A 110 -8.96 -15.81 16.19
C PHE A 110 -8.59 -14.72 17.21
N PRO A 111 -9.57 -14.06 17.85
CA PRO A 111 -9.32 -12.89 18.70
C PRO A 111 -8.35 -13.14 19.85
N ILE A 112 -8.41 -14.32 20.49
CA ILE A 112 -7.53 -14.68 21.62
C ILE A 112 -6.07 -14.84 21.15
N LYS A 113 -5.84 -15.63 20.09
CA LYS A 113 -4.49 -15.83 19.52
C LYS A 113 -3.93 -14.53 18.93
N TYR A 114 -4.80 -13.71 18.35
CA TYR A 114 -4.46 -12.40 17.80
C TYR A 114 -3.93 -11.46 18.88
N ASN A 115 -4.59 -11.39 20.03
CA ASN A 115 -4.16 -10.53 21.14
C ASN A 115 -2.88 -11.04 21.84
N SER A 116 -2.60 -12.34 21.75
CA SER A 116 -1.41 -12.96 22.36
C SER A 116 -0.13 -12.69 21.54
N TRP A 117 0.04 -13.34 20.38
CA TRP A 117 1.31 -13.31 19.65
C TRP A 117 1.15 -12.99 18.15
N LEU A 118 0.04 -13.39 17.54
CA LEU A 118 -0.13 -13.32 16.09
C LEU A 118 -0.08 -11.88 15.57
N LYS A 119 -0.63 -10.90 16.30
CA LYS A 119 -0.52 -9.47 15.94
C LYS A 119 0.94 -9.01 15.79
N ARG A 120 1.82 -9.42 16.71
CA ARG A 120 3.24 -9.04 16.67
C ARG A 120 3.94 -9.73 15.51
N SER A 121 3.73 -11.02 15.32
CA SER A 121 4.32 -11.78 14.21
C SER A 121 3.91 -11.24 12.84
N LEU A 122 2.61 -10.95 12.64
CA LEU A 122 2.13 -10.34 11.40
C LEU A 122 2.76 -8.98 11.13
N THR A 123 2.95 -8.17 12.18
CA THR A 123 3.59 -6.85 12.05
C THR A 123 5.05 -7.00 11.63
N ILE A 124 5.80 -7.90 12.28
CA ILE A 124 7.21 -8.15 11.95
C ILE A 124 7.35 -8.68 10.51
N MET A 125 6.52 -9.63 10.11
CA MET A 125 6.51 -10.15 8.74
C MET A 125 6.17 -9.06 7.72
N CYS A 126 5.16 -8.23 7.99
CA CYS A 126 4.80 -7.12 7.12
C CYS A 126 5.97 -6.14 6.95
N VAL A 127 6.60 -5.71 8.05
CA VAL A 127 7.77 -4.82 7.98
C VAL A 127 8.93 -5.47 7.22
N GLY A 128 9.28 -6.72 7.55
CA GLY A 128 10.38 -7.43 6.93
C GLY A 128 10.19 -7.61 5.42
N VAL A 129 9.00 -8.08 4.99
CA VAL A 129 8.70 -8.29 3.57
C VAL A 129 8.65 -6.97 2.81
N THR A 130 7.99 -5.95 3.35
CA THR A 130 7.85 -4.65 2.67
C THR A 130 9.20 -3.92 2.57
N ALA A 131 10.02 -3.95 3.62
CA ALA A 131 11.37 -3.38 3.59
C ALA A 131 12.27 -4.10 2.59
N THR A 132 12.28 -5.45 2.62
CA THR A 132 13.11 -6.26 1.70
C THR A 132 12.72 -6.02 0.25
N LEU A 133 11.42 -5.94 -0.06
CA LEU A 133 10.97 -5.66 -1.42
C LEU A 133 11.24 -4.23 -1.86
N THR A 134 11.09 -3.24 -0.95
CA THR A 134 11.43 -1.85 -1.27
C THR A 134 12.91 -1.73 -1.64
N VAL A 135 13.80 -2.25 -0.78
CA VAL A 135 15.25 -2.18 -0.97
C VAL A 135 15.68 -3.04 -2.16
N GLY A 136 15.15 -4.24 -2.30
CA GLY A 136 15.44 -5.15 -3.42
C GLY A 136 15.06 -4.55 -4.77
N ASN A 137 13.85 -3.96 -4.87
CA ASN A 137 13.42 -3.28 -6.10
C ASN A 137 14.30 -2.07 -6.40
N PHE A 138 14.63 -1.28 -5.38
CA PHE A 138 15.48 -0.11 -5.54
C PHE A 138 16.87 -0.49 -6.07
N VAL A 139 17.51 -1.50 -5.47
CA VAL A 139 18.81 -2.04 -5.92
C VAL A 139 18.71 -2.64 -7.33
N ALA A 140 17.63 -3.36 -7.64
CA ALA A 140 17.41 -3.91 -8.97
C ALA A 140 17.30 -2.81 -10.04
N TYR A 141 16.59 -1.71 -9.75
CA TYR A 141 16.54 -0.56 -10.65
C TYR A 141 17.89 0.16 -10.80
N LEU A 142 18.64 0.30 -9.70
CA LEU A 142 19.97 0.89 -9.73
C LEU A 142 20.97 0.07 -10.58
N THR A 143 21.00 -1.24 -10.37
CA THR A 143 21.93 -2.15 -11.06
C THR A 143 21.60 -2.35 -12.53
N ASN A 144 20.34 -2.14 -12.93
CA ASN A 144 19.89 -2.24 -14.32
C ASN A 144 19.71 -0.87 -15.00
N ARG A 145 20.36 0.16 -14.46
CA ARG A 145 20.36 1.50 -15.04
C ARG A 145 21.03 1.47 -16.42
N LYS A 146 20.38 2.06 -17.41
CA LYS A 146 20.92 2.31 -18.75
C LYS A 146 21.20 3.80 -18.91
N ILE A 147 22.32 4.10 -19.57
CA ILE A 147 22.61 5.45 -20.07
C ILE A 147 22.10 5.47 -21.50
N SER A 148 20.95 6.11 -21.73
CA SER A 148 20.34 6.24 -23.05
C SER A 148 20.50 7.69 -23.52
N PRO A 149 21.09 7.94 -24.70
CA PRO A 149 21.23 9.31 -25.23
C PRO A 149 19.92 9.91 -25.73
N ALA A 150 18.83 9.13 -25.75
CA ALA A 150 17.51 9.60 -26.17
C ALA A 150 16.79 10.28 -24.99
N SER A 151 16.62 11.61 -25.11
CA SER A 151 15.86 12.49 -24.21
C SER A 151 14.38 12.15 -24.20
N ALA A 152 13.99 11.16 -23.41
CA ALA A 152 12.59 10.79 -23.27
C ALA A 152 12.19 10.69 -21.79
N TYR A 153 11.08 11.34 -21.45
CA TYR A 153 10.46 11.40 -20.12
C TYR A 153 9.91 10.03 -19.63
N VAL A 154 10.32 8.92 -20.25
CA VAL A 154 9.80 7.58 -19.99
C VAL A 154 10.84 6.80 -19.21
N PHE A 155 10.46 6.34 -18.02
CA PHE A 155 11.33 5.57 -17.12
C PHE A 155 12.00 4.36 -17.80
N GLY A 156 11.32 3.75 -18.78
CA GLY A 156 11.83 2.64 -19.58
C GLY A 156 13.09 2.91 -20.40
N HIS A 157 13.53 4.17 -20.53
CA HIS A 157 14.82 4.49 -21.15
C HIS A 157 15.98 4.52 -20.15
N TYR A 158 15.70 4.72 -18.87
CA TYR A 158 16.72 4.78 -17.82
C TYR A 158 17.00 3.42 -17.18
N VAL A 159 16.15 2.43 -17.40
CA VAL A 159 16.26 1.09 -16.83
C VAL A 159 16.00 0.05 -17.92
N HIS A 160 16.66 -1.11 -17.84
CA HIS A 160 16.34 -2.24 -18.70
C HIS A 160 14.83 -2.57 -18.68
N PHE A 161 14.17 -2.44 -19.83
CA PHE A 161 12.72 -2.63 -19.99
C PHE A 161 12.19 -3.96 -19.43
N MET A 162 12.95 -5.05 -19.60
CA MET A 162 12.60 -6.36 -19.02
C MET A 162 12.44 -6.33 -17.50
N VAL A 163 13.23 -5.56 -16.77
CA VAL A 163 13.12 -5.45 -15.30
C VAL A 163 11.83 -4.75 -14.91
N ILE A 164 11.44 -3.71 -15.65
CA ILE A 164 10.17 -3.01 -15.43
C ILE A 164 9.00 -3.96 -15.69
N HIS A 165 9.06 -4.75 -16.76
CA HIS A 165 8.02 -5.73 -17.07
C HIS A 165 7.86 -6.79 -15.99
N ILE A 166 8.97 -7.41 -15.56
CA ILE A 166 8.95 -8.42 -14.49
C ILE A 166 8.30 -7.84 -13.22
N PHE A 167 8.68 -6.63 -12.81
CA PHE A 167 8.07 -6.00 -11.63
C PHE A 167 6.61 -5.62 -11.82
N ASN A 168 6.21 -5.25 -13.04
CA ASN A 168 4.81 -4.97 -13.34
C ASN A 168 3.96 -6.26 -13.32
N ASP A 169 4.51 -7.38 -13.78
CA ASP A 169 3.85 -8.69 -13.73
C ASP A 169 3.72 -9.18 -12.29
N VAL A 170 4.78 -9.02 -11.47
CA VAL A 170 4.72 -9.30 -10.03
C VAL A 170 3.66 -8.42 -9.35
N TYR A 171 3.62 -7.12 -9.66
CA TYR A 171 2.60 -6.22 -9.14
C TYR A 171 1.18 -6.69 -9.53
N ALA A 172 0.96 -7.05 -10.79
CA ALA A 172 -0.32 -7.55 -11.27
C ALA A 172 -0.72 -8.84 -10.55
N ALA A 173 0.22 -9.78 -10.36
CA ALA A 173 -0.01 -11.02 -9.63
C ALA A 173 -0.42 -10.76 -8.18
N VAL A 174 0.26 -9.85 -7.45
CA VAL A 174 -0.12 -9.50 -6.08
C VAL A 174 -1.51 -8.84 -6.05
N CYS A 175 -1.82 -7.96 -6.99
CA CYS A 175 -3.14 -7.36 -7.12
C CYS A 175 -4.24 -8.42 -7.35
N LEU A 176 -3.99 -9.42 -8.20
CA LEU A 176 -4.90 -10.53 -8.43
C LEU A 176 -5.11 -11.38 -7.16
N VAL A 177 -4.06 -11.62 -6.38
CA VAL A 177 -4.16 -12.31 -5.08
C VAL A 177 -4.93 -11.51 -4.03
N ASN A 178 -4.90 -10.18 -4.11
CA ASN A 178 -5.67 -9.31 -3.21
C ASN A 178 -7.19 -9.38 -3.43
N LEU A 179 -7.66 -9.70 -4.64
CA LEU A 179 -9.09 -9.82 -4.93
C LEU A 179 -9.78 -10.89 -4.07
N PRO A 180 -9.35 -12.18 -4.05
CA PRO A 180 -9.96 -13.18 -3.21
C PRO A 180 -9.77 -12.89 -1.72
N ALA A 181 -8.63 -12.32 -1.31
CA ALA A 181 -8.40 -11.93 0.08
C ALA A 181 -9.43 -10.88 0.54
N THR A 182 -9.69 -9.87 -0.29
CA THR A 182 -10.68 -8.82 -0.03
C THR A 182 -12.09 -9.39 0.02
N PHE A 183 -12.43 -10.28 -0.92
CA PHE A 183 -13.73 -10.97 -0.92
C PHE A 183 -13.95 -11.78 0.37
N LEU A 184 -12.94 -12.55 0.80
CA LEU A 184 -12.98 -13.29 2.05
C LEU A 184 -13.11 -12.36 3.26
N PHE A 185 -12.39 -11.24 3.28
CA PHE A 185 -12.51 -10.22 4.33
C PHE A 185 -13.93 -9.66 4.40
N LEU A 186 -14.51 -9.22 3.28
CA LEU A 186 -15.86 -8.65 3.24
C LEU A 186 -16.90 -9.67 3.72
N ARG A 187 -16.81 -10.93 3.26
CA ARG A 187 -17.71 -12.01 3.69
C ARG A 187 -17.62 -12.23 5.21
N ARG A 188 -16.41 -12.30 5.77
CA ARG A 188 -16.21 -12.50 7.21
C ARG A 188 -16.61 -11.28 8.03
N PHE A 189 -16.33 -10.08 7.53
CA PHE A 189 -16.73 -8.82 8.15
C PHE A 189 -18.25 -8.70 8.24
N TYR A 190 -18.98 -9.05 7.17
CA TYR A 190 -20.43 -9.09 7.18
C TYR A 190 -20.98 -10.05 8.25
N GLN A 191 -20.44 -11.28 8.31
CA GLN A 191 -20.82 -12.27 9.32
C GLN A 191 -20.52 -11.78 10.75
N PHE A 192 -19.35 -11.18 10.96
CA PHE A 192 -18.93 -10.63 12.25
C PHE A 192 -19.84 -9.48 12.69
N SER A 193 -20.12 -8.53 11.78
CA SER A 193 -21.01 -7.38 12.04
C SER A 193 -22.42 -7.83 12.38
N LYS A 194 -22.98 -8.80 11.65
CA LYS A 194 -24.30 -9.39 11.96
C LYS A 194 -24.34 -10.01 13.36
N ARG A 195 -23.29 -10.75 13.74
CA ARG A 195 -23.16 -11.34 15.10
C ARG A 195 -23.06 -10.28 16.18
N GLN A 196 -22.26 -9.24 15.97
CA GLN A 196 -22.12 -8.16 16.95
C GLN A 196 -23.42 -7.38 17.16
N ARG A 197 -24.21 -7.15 16.12
CA ARG A 197 -25.53 -6.51 16.26
C ARG A 197 -26.47 -7.35 17.13
N LEU A 198 -26.54 -8.67 16.90
CA LEU A 198 -27.36 -9.58 17.70
C LEU A 198 -26.95 -9.59 19.18
N LEU A 199 -25.64 -9.55 19.47
CA LEU A 199 -25.14 -9.50 20.85
C LEU A 199 -25.45 -8.17 21.54
N LYS A 200 -25.45 -7.05 20.81
CA LYS A 200 -25.83 -5.74 21.36
C LYS A 200 -27.33 -5.66 21.69
N THR A 201 -28.17 -6.40 20.97
CA THR A 201 -29.61 -6.47 21.24
C THR A 201 -29.99 -7.51 22.31
N MET A 202 -29.07 -8.37 22.75
CA MET A 202 -29.32 -9.32 23.83
C MET A 202 -29.27 -8.63 25.20
N SER A 203 -30.26 -8.92 26.05
CA SER A 203 -30.24 -8.48 27.45
C SER A 203 -29.04 -9.09 28.20
N THR A 204 -28.52 -8.38 29.19
CA THR A 204 -27.40 -8.82 30.05
C THR A 204 -27.65 -10.17 30.71
N VAL A 205 -28.92 -10.50 31.00
CA VAL A 205 -29.34 -11.78 31.60
C VAL A 205 -29.23 -12.93 30.59
N GLN A 206 -29.66 -12.73 29.34
CA GLN A 206 -29.50 -13.73 28.27
C GLN A 206 -28.04 -13.96 27.89
N TYR A 207 -27.23 -12.89 27.87
CA TYR A 207 -25.80 -13.01 27.58
C TYR A 207 -25.07 -13.90 28.60
N ARG A 208 -25.37 -13.75 29.90
CA ARG A 208 -24.81 -14.60 30.96
C ARG A 208 -25.21 -16.08 30.80
N ARG A 209 -26.49 -16.38 30.55
CA ARG A 209 -26.96 -17.78 30.36
C ARG A 209 -26.30 -18.47 29.18
N VAL A 210 -26.12 -17.79 28.04
CA VAL A 210 -25.52 -18.40 26.84
C VAL A 210 -24.02 -18.68 27.04
N TYR A 211 -23.32 -17.82 27.78
CA TYR A 211 -21.90 -18.03 28.08
C TYR A 211 -21.65 -19.05 29.20
N SER A 212 -22.48 -19.08 30.25
CA SER A 212 -22.32 -20.07 31.34
C SER A 212 -22.55 -21.51 30.85
N VAL A 213 -23.50 -21.72 29.94
CA VAL A 213 -23.76 -23.05 29.35
C VAL A 213 -22.58 -23.53 28.50
N ARG A 214 -21.85 -22.63 27.82
CA ARG A 214 -20.71 -23.03 26.96
C ARG A 214 -19.44 -23.37 27.72
N VAL A 215 -19.27 -22.87 28.95
CA VAL A 215 -18.09 -23.17 29.78
C VAL A 215 -18.19 -24.58 30.37
N ASN A 216 -19.40 -25.06 30.68
CA ASN A 216 -19.61 -26.40 31.22
C ASN A 216 -19.51 -27.55 30.19
N PHE A 217 -19.39 -27.26 28.90
CA PHE A 217 -19.24 -28.27 27.84
C PHE A 217 -17.80 -28.48 27.36
N ARG A 218 -16.81 -27.90 28.06
CA ARG A 218 -15.38 -28.01 27.70
C ARG A 218 -14.46 -28.49 28.82
N THR A 219 -15.03 -28.94 29.94
CA THR A 219 -14.36 -29.83 30.89
C THR A 219 -14.63 -31.26 30.46
#